data_AF-A0A953LNM0-F1
#
_entry.id   AF-A0A953LNM0-F1
#
_cell.length_a   1.000
_cell.length_b   1.000
_cell.length_c   1.000
_cell.angle_alpha   90.00
_cell.angle_beta   90.00
_cell.angle_gamma   90.00
#
_symmetry.space_group_name_H-M   'P 1'
#
loop_
_entity.id
_entity.type
_entity.pdbx_description
1 polymer ?
#
loop_
_entity_poly.entity_id
_entity_poly.type
_entity_poly.pdbx_seq_one_letter_code
_entity_poly.pdbx_strand_id
1 'polypeptide(L)'
;MNGRLEKYGSLVARLAVAAIFIHGGWGKLGGLDGTAAYIASKGLPAPELGALFAALLELGAGLAIALGLGTRWAALALAIFLVPATAFFHNPVGLD
;
A
#
# COMPACT_ATOMS: atom_id res chain seq x y z
N MET A 1 -31.74 -11.14 10.95
CA MET A 1 -30.31 -10.82 11.11
C MET A 1 -29.98 -9.71 10.12
N ASN A 2 -29.26 -8.64 10.51
CA ASN A 2 -28.36 -7.82 9.63
C ASN A 2 -28.42 -6.28 9.70
N GLY A 3 -29.30 -5.62 10.47
CA GLY A 3 -29.30 -4.15 10.54
C GLY A 3 -27.97 -3.53 11.04
N ARG A 4 -27.18 -4.27 11.82
CA ARG A 4 -25.85 -3.83 12.31
C ARG A 4 -24.73 -4.09 11.30
N LEU A 5 -24.82 -5.18 10.53
CA LEU A 5 -23.83 -5.52 9.51
C LEU A 5 -23.95 -4.59 8.29
N GLU A 6 -25.15 -4.20 7.90
CA GLU A 6 -25.32 -3.16 6.86
C GLU A 6 -24.80 -1.79 7.32
N LYS A 7 -25.06 -1.43 8.58
CA LYS A 7 -24.69 -0.11 9.12
C LYS A 7 -23.18 0.05 9.32
N TYR A 8 -22.48 -1.01 9.75
CA TYR A 8 -21.05 -0.94 10.09
C TYR A 8 -20.14 -1.71 9.13
N GLY A 9 -20.68 -2.59 8.28
CA GLY A 9 -19.87 -3.46 7.41
C GLY A 9 -18.95 -2.69 6.46
N SER A 10 -19.45 -1.61 5.86
CA SER A 10 -18.64 -0.73 5.00
C SER A 10 -17.50 -0.05 5.77
N LEU A 11 -17.74 0.38 7.01
CA LEU A 11 -16.71 0.99 7.85
C LEU A 11 -15.63 -0.03 8.24
N VAL A 12 -16.04 -1.23 8.66
CA VAL A 12 -15.10 -2.30 9.03
C VAL A 12 -14.25 -2.71 7.83
N ALA A 13 -14.86 -2.90 6.66
CA ALA A 13 -14.14 -3.24 5.43
C ALA A 13 -13.12 -2.15 5.06
N ARG A 14 -13.52 -0.87 5.14
CA ARG A 14 -12.63 0.26 4.85
C ARG A 14 -11.43 0.29 5.80
N LEU A 15 -11.66 0.12 7.10
CA LEU A 15 -10.59 0.11 8.10
C LEU A 15 -9.68 -1.11 7.95
N ALA A 16 -10.23 -2.28 7.63
CA ALA A 16 -9.44 -3.48 7.38
C ALA A 16 -8.50 -3.31 6.18
N VAL A 17 -9.02 -2.78 5.06
CA VAL A 17 -8.20 -2.48 3.87
C VAL A 17 -7.13 -1.43 4.20
N ALA A 18 -7.52 -0.34 4.86
CA ALA A 18 -6.58 0.72 5.25
C ALA A 18 -5.46 0.20 6.16
N ALA A 19 -5.77 -0.68 7.11
CA ALA A 19 -4.81 -1.20 8.07
C ALA A 19 -3.63 -1.93 7.38
N ILE A 20 -3.88 -2.66 6.29
CA ILE A 20 -2.84 -3.37 5.52
C ILE A 20 -1.81 -2.37 4.98
N PHE A 21 -2.27 -1.29 4.35
CA PHE A 21 -1.40 -0.28 3.74
C PHE A 21 -0.72 0.61 4.79
N ILE A 22 -1.43 0.95 5.87
CA ILE A 22 -0.83 1.70 6.98
C ILE A 22 0.32 0.89 7.59
N HIS A 23 0.10 -0.40 7.85
CA HIS A 23 1.14 -1.28 8.39
C HIS A 23 2.32 -1.40 7.43
N GLY A 24 2.07 -1.63 6.14
CA GLY A 24 3.11 -1.72 5.11
C GLY A 24 3.94 -0.44 4.98
N GLY A 25 3.27 0.71 4.87
CA GLY A 25 3.93 2.01 4.73
C GLY A 25 4.70 2.42 5.98
N TRP A 26 4.15 2.17 7.17
CA TRP A 26 4.84 2.41 8.44
C TRP A 26 6.10 1.54 8.58
N GLY A 27 6.00 0.27 8.23
CA GLY A 27 7.15 -0.64 8.22
C GLY A 27 8.26 -0.16 7.27
N LYS A 28 7.89 0.33 6.08
CA LYS A 28 8.86 0.88 5.12
C LYS A 28 9.53 2.17 5.61
N LEU A 29 8.79 3.09 6.26
CA LEU A 29 9.39 4.29 6.84
C LEU A 29 10.42 3.97 7.94
N GLY A 30 10.18 2.93 8.73
CA GLY A 30 11.14 2.46 9.74
C GLY A 30 12.34 1.68 9.16
N GLY A 31 12.33 1.35 7.87
CA GLY A 31 13.31 0.47 7.22
C GLY A 31 13.52 0.81 5.74
N LEU A 32 13.73 2.10 5.45
CA LEU A 32 13.90 2.58 4.07
C LEU A 32 15.11 1.94 3.39
N ASP A 33 16.23 1.79 4.10
CA ASP A 33 17.46 1.20 3.56
C ASP A 33 17.24 -0.27 3.13
N GLY A 34 16.53 -1.05 3.95
CA GLY A 34 16.20 -2.44 3.63
C GLY A 34 15.25 -2.53 2.43
N THR A 35 14.29 -1.60 2.35
CA THR A 35 13.37 -1.51 1.20
C THR A 35 14.12 -1.12 -0.07
N ALA A 36 15.03 -0.14 0.01
CA ALA A 36 15.86 0.30 -1.11
C ALA A 36 16.80 -0.81 -1.59
N ALA A 37 17.44 -1.54 -0.66
CA ALA A 37 18.27 -2.70 -0.99
C ALA A 37 17.46 -3.79 -1.72
N TYR A 38 16.22 -4.03 -1.28
CA TYR A 38 15.34 -4.98 -1.95
C TYR A 38 14.92 -4.52 -3.35
N ILE A 39 14.59 -3.23 -3.53
CA ILE A 39 14.32 -2.65 -4.85
C ILE A 39 15.55 -2.75 -5.76
N ALA A 40 16.75 -2.47 -5.24
CA ALA A 40 18.00 -2.59 -5.98
C ALA A 40 18.26 -4.05 -6.43
N SER A 41 17.92 -5.03 -5.58
CA SER A 41 18.06 -6.46 -5.93
C SER A 41 17.19 -6.90 -7.12
N LYS A 42 16.15 -6.12 -7.46
CA LYS A 42 15.29 -6.33 -8.63
C LYS A 42 15.77 -5.58 -9.88
N GLY A 43 16.92 -4.91 -9.81
CA GLY A 43 17.49 -4.16 -10.93
C GLY A 43 16.74 -2.87 -11.30
N LEU A 44 15.81 -2.40 -10.45
CA LEU A 44 15.09 -1.15 -10.71
C LEU A 44 16.00 0.07 -10.49
N PRO A 45 15.87 1.12 -11.34
CA PRO A 45 16.59 2.36 -11.15
C PRO A 45 16.05 3.13 -9.93
N ALA A 46 16.91 3.99 -9.35
CA ALA A 46 16.58 4.89 -8.23
C ALA A 46 15.91 4.20 -7.02
N PRO A 47 16.56 3.18 -6.41
CA PRO A 47 15.97 2.38 -5.33
C PRO A 47 15.57 3.19 -4.09
N GLU A 48 16.35 4.20 -3.73
CA GLU A 48 16.05 5.07 -2.58
C GLU A 48 14.77 5.88 -2.79
N LEU A 49 14.59 6.45 -4.00
CA LEU A 49 13.36 7.16 -4.36
C LEU A 49 12.17 6.22 -4.41
N GLY A 50 12.35 5.01 -4.94
CA GLY A 50 11.31 3.97 -4.96
C GLY A 50 10.87 3.57 -3.54
N ALA A 51 11.82 3.38 -2.62
CA ALA A 51 11.54 3.03 -1.23
C ALA A 51 10.75 4.14 -0.52
N LEU A 52 11.20 5.39 -0.64
CA LEU A 52 10.52 6.54 -0.04
C LEU A 52 9.12 6.73 -0.64
N PHE A 53 8.99 6.62 -1.96
CA PHE A 53 7.71 6.73 -2.66
C PHE A 53 6.72 5.65 -2.18
N ALA A 54 7.15 4.38 -2.15
CA ALA A 54 6.32 3.28 -1.68
C ALA A 54 5.86 3.49 -0.23
N ALA A 55 6.78 3.92 0.66
CA ALA A 55 6.46 4.17 2.06
C ALA A 55 5.42 5.28 2.24
N LEU A 56 5.63 6.43 1.58
CA LEU A 56 4.73 7.58 1.67
C LEU A 56 3.38 7.31 1.02
N LEU A 57 3.36 6.61 -0.12
CA LEU A 57 2.13 6.29 -0.82
C LEU A 57 1.27 5.31 -0.02
N GLU A 58 1.85 4.20 0.45
CA GLU A 58 1.13 3.19 1.24
C GLU A 58 0.59 3.79 2.54
N LEU A 59 1.42 4.53 3.28
CA LEU A 59 1.02 5.12 4.55
C LEU A 59 0.00 6.25 4.33
N GLY A 60 0.29 7.18 3.43
CA GLY A 60 -0.55 8.34 3.18
C GLY A 60 -1.92 7.95 2.62
N ALA A 61 -1.97 7.08 1.61
CA ALA A 61 -3.22 6.62 1.04
C ALA A 61 -4.00 5.69 2.01
N GLY A 62 -3.30 4.84 2.76
CA GLY A 62 -3.90 4.03 3.82
C GLY A 62 -4.60 4.89 4.88
N LEU A 63 -3.92 5.93 5.38
CA LEU A 63 -4.50 6.89 6.33
C LEU A 63 -5.69 7.66 5.73
N ALA A 64 -5.57 8.10 4.47
CA ALA A 64 -6.65 8.78 3.76
C ALA A 64 -7.91 7.90 3.65
N ILE A 65 -7.74 6.61 3.32
CA ILE A 65 -8.83 5.63 3.30
C ILE A 65 -9.43 5.43 4.69
N ALA A 66 -8.60 5.26 5.73
CA ALA A 66 -9.08 5.07 7.09
C ALA A 66 -9.95 6.24 7.58
N LEU A 67 -9.47 7.46 7.37
CA LEU A 67 -10.12 8.71 7.78
C LEU A 67 -11.30 9.10 6.89
N GLY A 68 -11.46 8.48 5.73
CA GLY A 68 -12.53 8.84 4.79
C GLY A 68 -12.22 10.05 3.91
N LEU A 69 -10.94 10.44 3.80
CA LEU A 69 -10.48 11.61 3.05
C LEU A 69 -10.14 11.19 1.61
N GLY A 70 -10.89 11.69 0.62
CA GLY A 70 -10.58 11.46 -0.80
C GLY A 70 -10.45 9.97 -1.16
N THR A 71 -11.20 9.09 -0.51
CA THR A 71 -10.98 7.63 -0.53
C THR A 71 -10.95 7.02 -1.93
N ARG A 72 -11.72 7.57 -2.88
CA ARG A 72 -11.74 7.14 -4.28
C ARG A 72 -10.37 7.34 -4.94
N TRP A 73 -9.75 8.50 -4.71
CA TRP A 73 -8.45 8.84 -5.28
C TRP A 73 -7.32 8.10 -4.56
N ALA A 74 -7.39 7.99 -3.24
CA ALA A 74 -6.42 7.22 -2.46
C ALA A 74 -6.43 5.73 -2.85
N ALA A 75 -7.62 5.13 -3.02
CA ALA A 75 -7.76 3.75 -3.47
C ALA A 75 -7.26 3.57 -4.91
N LEU A 76 -7.52 4.53 -5.80
CA LEU A 76 -7.00 4.49 -7.17
C LEU A 76 -5.47 4.55 -7.20
N ALA A 77 -4.87 5.42 -6.39
CA ALA A 77 -3.41 5.54 -6.30
C ALA A 77 -2.77 4.23 -5.79
N LEU A 78 -3.35 3.61 -4.76
CA LEU A 78 -2.91 2.30 -4.26
C LEU A 78 -3.11 1.19 -5.30
N ALA A 79 -4.23 1.18 -6.02
CA ALA A 79 -4.49 0.19 -7.06
C ALA A 79 -3.46 0.27 -8.19
N ILE A 80 -3.13 1.48 -8.63
CA ILE A 80 -2.09 1.70 -9.65
C ILE A 80 -0.72 1.24 -9.13
N PHE A 81 -0.37 1.57 -7.88
CA PHE A 81 0.89 1.16 -7.26
C PHE A 81 1.03 -0.35 -7.07
N LEU A 82 -0.06 -1.04 -6.76
CA LEU A 82 -0.07 -2.49 -6.58
C LEU A 82 0.34 -3.23 -7.85
N VAL A 83 0.05 -2.70 -9.04
CA VAL A 83 0.40 -3.38 -10.31
C VAL A 83 1.91 -3.62 -10.43
N PRO A 84 2.78 -2.60 -10.47
CA PRO A 84 4.23 -2.81 -10.50
C PRO A 84 4.74 -3.47 -9.21
N ALA A 85 4.20 -3.12 -8.04
CA ALA A 85 4.66 -3.73 -6.79
C ALA A 85 4.45 -5.25 -6.75
N THR A 86 3.32 -5.72 -7.29
CA THR A 86 3.03 -7.15 -7.38
C THR A 86 3.93 -7.81 -8.42
N ALA A 87 4.07 -7.20 -9.61
CA ALA A 87 4.88 -7.73 -10.70
C ALA A 87 6.35 -7.96 -10.28
N PHE A 88 7.00 -6.97 -9.66
CA PHE A 88 8.43 -7.05 -9.33
C PHE A 88 8.73 -7.76 -8.00
N PHE A 89 7.86 -7.63 -6.99
CA PHE A 89 8.18 -8.07 -5.62
C PHE A 89 7.41 -9.31 -5.16
N HIS A 90 6.32 -9.69 -5.82
CA HIS A 90 5.49 -10.83 -5.40
C HIS A 90 5.46 -11.96 -6.44
N ASN A 91 6.17 -11.79 -7.57
CA ASN A 91 6.39 -12.75 -8.64
C ASN A 91 5.22 -13.69 -9.00
N PRO A 92 4.00 -13.19 -9.29
CA PRO A 92 2.93 -14.05 -9.76
C PRO A 92 3.05 -14.46 -11.24
N VAL A 93 3.97 -13.84 -11.99
CA VAL A 93 4.05 -13.98 -13.46
C VAL A 93 5.43 -14.42 -13.98
N GLY A 94 6.44 -14.59 -13.13
CA GLY A 94 7.80 -15.01 -13.54
C GLY A 94 8.61 -13.91 -14.23
N LEU A 95 8.58 -12.69 -13.70
CA LEU A 95 9.25 -11.50 -14.31
C LEU A 95 10.64 -11.20 -13.70
N ASP A 96 11.34 -12.21 -13.19
CA ASP A 96 12.70 -12.07 -12.65
C ASP A 96 13.77 -11.75 -13.71
#